data_AF-A0A8S1U5J3-F1
#
_entry.id   AF-A0A8S1U5J3-F1
#
_cell.length_a   1.000
_cell.length_b   1.000
_cell.length_c   1.000
_cell.angle_alpha   90.00
_cell.angle_beta   90.00
_cell.angle_gamma   90.00
#
_symmetry.space_group_name_H-M   'P 1'
#
loop_
_entity.id
_entity.type
_entity.pdbx_description
1 polymer ?
#
loop_
_entity_poly.entity_id
_entity_poly.type
_entity_poly.pdbx_seq_one_letter_code
_entity_poly.pdbx_strand_id
1 'polypeptide(L)'
;MQLETELTEYDVSPNSSQNSPKKEYKQKPSNIGGKCKAILMVVFYLGTLFTFNGEIIFFIGIYMLMLINNRKHLFDLVLTILAMTLSIANLFVEYNLLGISQIIMSFDILTFSFSQRMIREIKLVWSEIKNLAITMFFVLCLCAYSTTAYYDDSEDDEIEIFYGTFGRSVLTFVQALSLDDWAQIGRESDDLFGYFILCIYILLMTYFYLNIMMGILIETLQFEKKGNHLDDPFNYEINQQQILSELVKEQNLFDKCIIGNYYEYIVFIISFGAIFISILEHFDHGDSTIELVIELIDDGLYTIHFIILMLKKGPIYDLERKNKTVMFLHFIAGPLSLICSFIFLEIGCLLNLLKIATTPSVKGIFVGTIAMVPLLMPQFAELFGIIMFIASILTSNYYAYTGLKQQEYFSSFWGSFYTLVQIMTLDDWGNIVEPMYSKHGFILPYILIPAYIFLSNFIILNTLIALSCEYFVEVKYYSIEKDQNDVRCSQFVGINELKNYLHFNLPNVVINHHDELSSKIKSDTIIQIQYGNLQFTAQVIQQSDAL
;
A
#
# COMPACT_ATOMS: atom_id res chain seq x y z
N MET A 1 28.29 38.21 20.83
CA MET A 1 27.28 38.38 19.77
C MET A 1 26.01 37.75 20.31
N GLN A 2 25.21 38.54 21.02
CA GLN A 2 23.89 38.16 21.51
C GLN A 2 22.93 38.20 20.32
N LEU A 3 22.10 37.18 20.15
CA LEU A 3 20.96 37.21 19.25
C LEU A 3 19.72 37.10 20.13
N GLU A 4 19.13 38.26 20.39
CA GLU A 4 17.82 38.42 21.00
C GLU A 4 16.75 37.92 20.02
N THR A 5 15.88 37.05 20.51
CA THR A 5 14.64 36.63 19.85
C THR A 5 13.56 37.68 20.13
N GLU A 6 13.20 38.47 19.12
CA GLU A 6 12.00 39.30 19.13
C GLU A 6 10.76 38.40 18.95
N LEU A 7 10.01 38.20 20.04
CA LEU A 7 8.62 37.76 20.03
C LEU A 7 7.76 39.02 19.97
N THR A 8 7.12 39.29 18.83
CA THR A 8 6.15 40.38 18.70
C THR A 8 4.83 39.99 19.36
N GLU A 9 4.52 40.66 20.46
CA GLU A 9 3.18 40.75 21.05
C GLU A 9 2.20 41.32 20.03
N TYR A 10 1.05 40.65 19.84
CA TYR A 10 -0.12 41.24 19.21
C TYR A 10 -1.15 41.56 20.30
N ASP A 11 -1.48 42.84 20.40
CA ASP A 11 -2.43 43.45 21.32
C ASP A 11 -3.83 42.80 21.28
N VAL A 12 -4.29 42.36 22.44
CA VAL A 12 -5.71 42.06 22.68
C VAL A 12 -6.37 43.32 23.25
N SER A 13 -7.20 43.99 22.45
CA SER A 13 -8.16 44.98 22.93
C SER A 13 -9.57 44.38 23.00
N PRO A 14 -10.32 44.59 24.09
CA PRO A 14 -11.64 44.00 24.26
C PRO A 14 -12.69 44.94 23.68
N ASN A 15 -13.55 44.45 22.78
CA ASN A 15 -14.86 45.04 22.64
C ASN A 15 -15.92 44.06 22.14
N SER A 16 -16.96 43.99 22.95
CA SER A 16 -18.22 43.29 22.80
C SER A 16 -19.06 43.83 21.64
N SER A 17 -19.52 42.95 20.75
CA SER A 17 -20.88 43.03 20.23
C SER A 17 -21.28 41.70 19.58
N GLN A 18 -22.40 41.18 20.08
CA GLN A 18 -23.14 40.01 19.65
C GLN A 18 -23.17 39.83 18.12
N ASN A 19 -22.76 38.66 17.64
CA ASN A 19 -23.41 37.96 16.53
C ASN A 19 -22.88 36.51 16.49
N SER A 20 -23.70 35.60 16.98
CA SER A 20 -23.50 34.15 16.86
C SER A 20 -23.39 33.75 15.38
N PRO A 21 -22.31 33.11 14.91
CA PRO A 21 -22.32 32.51 13.59
C PRO A 21 -23.11 31.21 13.68
N LYS A 22 -24.26 31.16 13.01
CA LYS A 22 -24.93 29.89 12.68
C LYS A 22 -23.88 28.99 12.04
N LYS A 23 -23.55 27.87 12.70
CA LYS A 23 -22.81 26.77 12.09
C LYS A 23 -23.69 26.20 10.96
N GLU A 24 -23.55 26.74 9.76
CA GLU A 24 -23.93 26.01 8.56
C GLU A 24 -23.06 24.76 8.51
N TYR A 25 -23.64 23.61 8.84
CA TYR A 25 -23.13 22.32 8.40
C TYR A 25 -23.10 22.36 6.87
N LYS A 26 -21.98 22.76 6.29
CA LYS A 26 -21.68 22.51 4.87
C LYS A 26 -21.66 20.99 4.71
N GLN A 27 -22.79 20.42 4.29
CA GLN A 27 -22.83 19.09 3.70
C GLN A 27 -21.75 19.04 2.61
N LYS A 28 -20.80 18.10 2.73
CA LYS A 28 -19.88 17.75 1.64
C LYS A 28 -20.73 17.58 0.38
N PRO A 29 -20.50 18.33 -0.71
CA PRO A 29 -21.25 18.14 -1.94
C PRO A 29 -21.10 16.69 -2.37
N SER A 30 -22.23 16.04 -2.67
CA SER A 30 -22.24 14.63 -3.04
C SER A 30 -21.36 14.43 -4.28
N ASN A 31 -20.34 13.58 -4.13
CA ASN A 31 -19.31 13.28 -5.16
C ASN A 31 -19.87 12.40 -6.30
N ILE A 32 -21.12 12.63 -6.71
CA ILE A 32 -21.88 11.79 -7.65
C ILE A 32 -21.28 11.90 -9.06
N GLY A 33 -20.89 13.11 -9.48
CA GLY A 33 -20.25 13.33 -10.80
C GLY A 33 -18.89 12.64 -10.93
N GLY A 34 -18.09 12.62 -9.86
CA GLY A 34 -16.80 11.92 -9.83
C GLY A 34 -16.94 10.40 -9.90
N LYS A 35 -17.93 9.83 -9.19
CA LYS A 35 -18.23 8.39 -9.26
C LYS A 35 -18.73 7.95 -10.63
N CYS A 36 -19.58 8.76 -11.27
CA CYS A 36 -20.06 8.49 -12.63
C CYS A 36 -18.90 8.48 -13.64
N LYS A 37 -17.98 9.46 -13.54
CA LYS A 37 -16.77 9.51 -14.36
C LYS A 37 -15.91 8.25 -14.20
N ALA A 38 -15.69 7.83 -12.95
CA ALA A 38 -14.91 6.63 -12.65
C ALA A 38 -15.49 5.38 -13.30
N ILE A 39 -16.81 5.18 -13.19
CA ILE A 39 -17.49 4.04 -13.79
C ILE A 39 -17.36 4.07 -15.31
N LEU A 40 -17.58 5.21 -15.95
CA LEU A 40 -17.43 5.37 -17.40
C LEU A 40 -16.01 5.05 -17.87
N MET A 41 -14.98 5.47 -17.11
CA MET A 41 -13.58 5.17 -17.43
C MET A 41 -13.25 3.69 -17.25
N VAL A 42 -13.78 3.02 -16.23
CA VAL A 42 -13.62 1.57 -16.07
C VAL A 42 -14.26 0.83 -17.24
N VAL A 43 -15.48 1.22 -17.64
CA VAL A 43 -16.17 0.64 -18.79
C VAL A 43 -15.41 0.91 -20.10
N PHE A 44 -14.85 2.11 -20.27
CA PHE A 44 -13.98 2.45 -21.39
C PHE A 44 -12.78 1.51 -21.48
N TYR A 45 -12.02 1.36 -20.39
CA TYR A 45 -10.83 0.51 -20.37
C TYR A 45 -11.14 -0.98 -20.57
N LEU A 46 -12.20 -1.49 -19.94
CA LEU A 46 -12.67 -2.85 -20.20
C LEU A 46 -13.07 -3.02 -21.67
N GLY A 47 -13.75 -2.02 -22.24
CA GLY A 47 -14.07 -1.99 -23.66
C GLY A 47 -12.85 -2.10 -24.57
N THR A 48 -11.76 -1.42 -24.23
CA THR A 48 -10.51 -1.45 -25.03
C THR A 48 -9.80 -2.80 -24.98
N LEU A 49 -10.02 -3.59 -23.92
CA LEU A 49 -9.26 -4.81 -23.64
C LEU A 49 -9.97 -6.10 -24.06
N PHE A 50 -11.29 -6.05 -24.30
CA PHE A 50 -12.12 -7.22 -24.59
C PHE A 50 -12.65 -7.31 -26.03
N THR A 51 -12.17 -6.47 -26.95
CA THR A 51 -12.48 -6.42 -28.40
C THR A 51 -13.83 -7.05 -28.81
N PHE A 52 -14.87 -6.23 -29.03
CA PHE A 52 -16.24 -6.69 -29.26
C PHE A 52 -16.69 -6.52 -30.73
N ASN A 53 -17.61 -7.35 -31.23
CA ASN A 53 -18.26 -7.04 -32.52
C ASN A 53 -19.03 -5.70 -32.42
N GLY A 54 -18.63 -4.69 -33.22
CA GLY A 54 -19.25 -3.36 -33.22
C GLY A 54 -18.56 -2.29 -32.35
N GLU A 55 -17.27 -2.45 -32.04
CA GLU A 55 -16.47 -1.59 -31.14
C GLU A 55 -16.68 -0.08 -31.36
N ILE A 56 -16.71 0.36 -32.61
CA ILE A 56 -16.81 1.78 -32.95
C ILE A 56 -18.09 2.39 -32.36
N ILE A 57 -19.23 1.71 -32.46
CA ILE A 57 -20.52 2.20 -31.93
C ILE A 57 -20.49 2.24 -30.40
N PHE A 58 -19.87 1.24 -29.79
CA PHE A 58 -19.69 1.16 -28.34
C PHE A 58 -18.87 2.34 -27.80
N PHE A 59 -17.71 2.64 -28.42
CA PHE A 59 -16.87 3.76 -28.01
C PHE A 59 -17.51 5.12 -28.26
N ILE A 60 -18.21 5.31 -29.39
CA ILE A 60 -19.00 6.53 -29.64
C ILE A 60 -20.04 6.73 -28.51
N GLY A 61 -20.72 5.66 -28.08
CA GLY A 61 -21.66 5.71 -26.97
C GLY A 61 -21.02 6.13 -25.64
N ILE A 62 -19.85 5.58 -25.31
CA ILE A 62 -19.09 5.97 -24.11
C ILE A 62 -18.68 7.43 -24.18
N TYR A 63 -18.11 7.88 -25.29
CA TYR A 63 -17.63 9.25 -25.46
C TYR A 63 -18.78 10.25 -25.36
N MET A 64 -19.97 9.90 -25.87
CA MET A 64 -21.19 10.70 -25.70
C MET A 64 -21.60 10.85 -24.23
N LEU A 65 -21.55 9.78 -23.45
CA LEU A 65 -21.86 9.84 -22.01
C LEU A 65 -20.79 10.63 -21.24
N MET A 66 -19.51 10.46 -21.59
CA MET A 66 -18.41 11.23 -21.00
C MET A 66 -18.54 12.73 -21.29
N LEU A 67 -18.99 13.11 -22.48
CA LEU A 67 -19.18 14.52 -22.86
C LEU A 67 -20.23 15.23 -22.00
N ILE A 68 -21.25 14.50 -21.53
CA ILE A 68 -22.26 15.03 -20.62
C ILE A 68 -21.65 15.27 -19.23
N ASN A 69 -20.78 14.37 -18.78
CA ASN A 69 -20.18 14.43 -17.46
C ASN A 69 -19.00 15.41 -17.36
N ASN A 70 -18.20 15.54 -18.43
CA ASN A 70 -16.95 16.30 -18.49
C ASN A 70 -17.13 17.82 -18.77
N ARG A 71 -18.37 18.33 -18.80
CA ARG A 71 -18.68 19.74 -19.18
C ARG A 71 -17.98 20.82 -18.34
N LYS A 72 -17.45 20.49 -17.17
CA LYS A 72 -16.86 21.45 -16.22
C LYS A 72 -15.35 21.64 -16.41
N HIS A 73 -14.66 20.70 -17.04
CA HIS A 73 -13.21 20.72 -17.19
C HIS A 73 -12.86 20.84 -18.68
N LEU A 74 -12.19 21.94 -19.05
CA LEU A 74 -11.83 22.25 -20.44
C LEU A 74 -11.01 21.13 -21.07
N PHE A 75 -10.04 20.59 -20.33
CA PHE A 75 -9.14 19.55 -20.79
C PHE A 75 -9.90 18.25 -21.13
N ASP A 76 -10.71 17.75 -20.21
CA ASP A 76 -11.54 16.55 -20.34
C ASP A 76 -12.50 16.68 -21.53
N LEU A 77 -13.10 17.87 -21.69
CA LEU A 77 -14.00 18.18 -22.80
C LEU A 77 -13.26 18.11 -24.15
N VAL A 78 -12.06 18.71 -24.24
CA VAL A 78 -11.24 18.68 -25.46
C VAL A 78 -10.84 17.25 -25.83
N LEU A 79 -10.36 16.46 -24.86
CA LEU A 79 -10.01 15.05 -25.09
C LEU A 79 -11.23 14.25 -25.56
N THR A 80 -12.39 14.44 -24.92
CA THR A 80 -13.62 13.72 -25.26
C THR A 80 -14.10 14.07 -26.66
N ILE A 81 -14.09 15.36 -27.03
CA ILE A 81 -14.49 15.81 -28.37
C ILE A 81 -13.52 15.24 -29.42
N LEU A 82 -12.21 15.33 -29.18
CA LEU A 82 -11.21 14.84 -30.10
C LEU A 82 -11.34 13.32 -30.32
N ALA A 83 -11.45 12.54 -29.24
CA ALA A 83 -11.67 11.09 -29.31
C ALA A 83 -12.98 10.74 -30.05
N MET A 84 -14.07 11.45 -29.76
CA MET A 84 -15.34 11.26 -30.46
C MET A 84 -15.23 11.56 -31.96
N THR A 85 -14.57 12.65 -32.34
CA THR A 85 -14.39 13.00 -33.76
C THR A 85 -13.58 11.95 -34.52
N LEU A 86 -12.51 11.43 -33.91
CA LEU A 86 -11.69 10.37 -34.48
C LEU A 86 -12.45 9.05 -34.62
N SER A 87 -13.24 8.69 -33.61
CA SER A 87 -14.07 7.48 -33.65
C SER A 87 -15.17 7.55 -34.72
N ILE A 88 -15.76 8.72 -34.94
CA ILE A 88 -16.73 8.94 -36.03
C ILE A 88 -16.02 8.90 -37.39
N ALA A 89 -14.84 9.53 -37.51
CA ALA A 89 -14.05 9.50 -38.74
C ALA A 89 -13.65 8.06 -39.12
N ASN A 90 -13.40 7.19 -38.14
CA ASN A 90 -13.12 5.77 -38.35
C ASN A 90 -14.24 5.00 -39.08
N LEU A 91 -15.48 5.51 -39.10
CA LEU A 91 -16.58 4.91 -39.88
C LEU A 91 -16.43 5.15 -41.38
N PHE A 92 -15.64 6.16 -41.77
CA PHE A 92 -15.51 6.63 -43.15
C PHE A 92 -14.11 6.40 -43.73
N VAL A 93 -13.15 5.95 -42.92
CA VAL A 93 -11.73 5.89 -43.27
C VAL A 93 -11.16 4.52 -42.84
N GLU A 94 -10.35 3.90 -43.70
CA GLU A 94 -9.75 2.56 -43.47
C GLU A 94 -8.53 2.55 -42.52
N TYR A 95 -8.13 3.69 -41.96
CA TYR A 95 -7.06 3.79 -40.96
C TYR A 95 -7.58 3.43 -39.56
N ASN A 96 -6.72 2.90 -38.68
CA ASN A 96 -7.05 2.63 -37.27
C ASN A 96 -7.13 3.94 -36.45
N LEU A 97 -8.13 4.78 -36.73
CA LEU A 97 -8.42 6.00 -35.97
C LEU A 97 -9.07 5.69 -34.61
N LEU A 98 -9.66 4.49 -34.47
CA LEU A 98 -10.23 4.02 -33.22
C LEU A 98 -9.15 3.88 -32.14
N GLY A 99 -8.03 3.22 -32.43
CA GLY A 99 -6.90 3.10 -31.49
C GLY A 99 -6.33 4.46 -31.08
N ILE A 100 -6.23 5.41 -32.00
CA ILE A 100 -5.81 6.79 -31.72
C ILE A 100 -6.83 7.50 -30.81
N SER A 101 -8.13 7.31 -31.05
CA SER A 101 -9.17 7.87 -30.17
C SER A 101 -9.07 7.35 -28.74
N GLN A 102 -8.75 6.06 -28.59
CA GLN A 102 -8.60 5.40 -27.30
C GLN A 102 -7.34 5.89 -26.57
N ILE A 103 -6.21 6.09 -27.27
CA ILE A 103 -5.02 6.74 -26.71
C ILE A 103 -5.37 8.11 -26.13
N ILE A 104 -6.04 8.95 -26.92
CA ILE A 104 -6.42 10.31 -26.51
C ILE A 104 -7.34 10.27 -25.29
N MET A 105 -8.35 9.40 -25.30
CA MET A 105 -9.26 9.30 -24.15
C MET A 105 -8.56 8.78 -22.90
N SER A 106 -7.57 7.90 -23.04
CA SER A 106 -6.86 7.35 -21.89
C SER A 106 -6.16 8.45 -21.08
N PHE A 107 -5.76 9.58 -21.69
CA PHE A 107 -5.21 10.75 -20.97
C PHE A 107 -6.19 11.42 -19.99
N ASP A 108 -7.50 11.18 -20.13
CA ASP A 108 -8.51 11.69 -19.18
C ASP A 108 -8.27 11.11 -17.77
N ILE A 109 -7.51 10.03 -17.64
CA ILE A 109 -7.11 9.49 -16.32
C ILE A 109 -6.31 10.48 -15.48
N LEU A 110 -5.57 11.39 -16.11
CA LEU A 110 -4.76 12.39 -15.40
C LEU A 110 -5.61 13.36 -14.58
N THR A 111 -6.90 13.45 -14.87
CA THR A 111 -7.84 14.41 -14.25
C THR A 111 -8.39 13.91 -12.92
N PHE A 112 -8.23 12.62 -12.62
CA PHE A 112 -8.71 12.04 -11.37
C PHE A 112 -7.94 12.57 -10.17
N SER A 113 -8.61 12.63 -9.02
CA SER A 113 -8.02 13.13 -7.77
C SER A 113 -6.76 12.37 -7.35
N PHE A 114 -6.66 11.07 -7.66
CA PHE A 114 -5.47 10.28 -7.37
C PHE A 114 -4.30 10.70 -8.28
N SER A 115 -4.50 10.80 -9.60
CA SER A 115 -3.47 11.27 -10.54
C SER A 115 -3.00 12.69 -10.25
N GLN A 116 -3.90 13.57 -9.79
CA GLN A 116 -3.54 14.93 -9.40
C GLN A 116 -2.68 14.97 -8.13
N ARG A 117 -2.87 14.02 -7.21
CA ARG A 117 -1.99 13.86 -6.04
C ARG A 117 -0.59 13.48 -6.48
N MET A 118 -0.47 12.47 -7.34
CA MET A 118 0.81 12.06 -7.95
C MET A 118 1.56 13.22 -8.60
N ILE A 119 0.86 13.98 -9.46
CA ILE A 119 1.45 15.11 -10.18
C ILE A 119 1.96 16.16 -9.19
N ARG A 120 1.26 16.37 -8.08
CA ARG A 120 1.71 17.27 -7.01
C ARG A 120 2.96 16.74 -6.33
N GLU A 121 2.98 15.46 -5.95
CA GLU A 121 4.14 14.81 -5.32
C GLU A 121 5.36 14.87 -6.24
N ILE A 122 5.23 14.51 -7.53
CA ILE A 122 6.31 14.64 -8.52
C ILE A 122 6.80 16.09 -8.63
N LYS A 123 5.89 17.07 -8.70
CA LYS A 123 6.26 18.50 -8.79
C LYS A 123 7.04 18.98 -7.57
N LEU A 124 6.76 18.44 -6.38
CA LEU A 124 7.48 18.77 -5.15
C LEU A 124 8.92 18.26 -5.21
N VAL A 125 9.12 17.01 -5.63
CA VAL A 125 10.46 16.42 -5.68
C VAL A 125 11.24 16.84 -6.94
N TRP A 126 10.57 17.40 -7.95
CA TRP A 126 11.18 17.79 -9.23
C TRP A 126 12.33 18.80 -9.06
N SER A 127 12.20 19.78 -8.16
CA SER A 127 13.28 20.77 -7.95
C SER A 127 14.56 20.12 -7.46
N GLU A 128 14.43 19.12 -6.58
CA GLU A 128 15.54 18.41 -5.94
C GLU A 128 16.15 17.35 -6.85
N ILE A 129 15.31 16.57 -7.55
CA ILE A 129 15.78 15.49 -8.44
C ILE A 129 16.37 16.02 -9.75
N LYS A 130 15.93 17.18 -10.26
CA LYS A 130 16.33 17.66 -11.59
C LYS A 130 17.86 17.70 -11.77
N ASN A 131 18.60 18.19 -10.77
CA ASN A 131 20.06 18.26 -10.87
C ASN A 131 20.70 16.86 -10.90
N LEU A 132 20.19 15.95 -10.05
CA LEU A 132 20.62 14.56 -10.02
C LEU A 132 20.33 13.85 -11.36
N ALA A 133 19.12 14.03 -11.90
CA ALA A 133 18.72 13.49 -13.19
C ALA A 133 19.59 13.99 -14.35
N ILE A 134 19.97 15.27 -14.35
CA ILE A 134 20.91 15.82 -15.36
C ILE A 134 22.26 15.12 -15.27
N THR A 135 22.79 14.90 -14.07
CA THR A 135 24.08 14.21 -13.89
C THR A 135 24.01 12.73 -14.26
N MET A 136 22.91 12.04 -13.95
CA MET A 136 22.68 10.66 -14.38
C MET A 136 22.59 10.56 -15.90
N PHE A 137 21.83 11.46 -16.54
CA PHE A 137 21.70 11.53 -17.99
C PHE A 137 23.06 11.81 -18.66
N PHE A 138 23.88 12.67 -18.08
CA PHE A 138 25.23 12.94 -18.59
C PHE A 138 26.11 11.68 -18.57
N VAL A 139 26.13 10.94 -17.44
CA VAL A 139 26.91 9.69 -17.33
C VAL A 139 26.37 8.63 -18.29
N LEU A 140 25.04 8.50 -18.42
CA LEU A 140 24.39 7.64 -19.40
C LEU A 140 24.88 7.94 -20.84
N CYS A 141 24.81 9.21 -21.26
CA CYS A 141 25.25 9.61 -22.59
C CYS A 141 26.76 9.39 -22.79
N LEU A 142 27.58 9.62 -21.77
CA LEU A 142 29.02 9.39 -21.84
C LEU A 142 29.34 7.91 -22.06
N CYS A 143 28.72 7.02 -21.28
CA CYS A 143 28.89 5.57 -21.42
C CYS A 143 28.37 5.09 -22.78
N ALA A 144 27.16 5.52 -23.18
CA ALA A 144 26.56 5.14 -24.45
C ALA A 144 27.41 5.60 -25.64
N TYR A 145 27.88 6.85 -25.64
CA TYR A 145 28.77 7.35 -26.69
C TYR A 145 30.08 6.57 -26.75
N SER A 146 30.66 6.25 -25.59
CA SER A 146 31.93 5.53 -25.51
C SER A 146 31.82 4.10 -26.06
N THR A 147 30.73 3.38 -25.75
CA THR A 147 30.51 2.03 -26.28
C THR A 147 30.13 2.06 -27.75
N THR A 148 29.26 2.98 -28.19
CA THR A 148 28.94 3.11 -29.63
C THR A 148 30.21 3.38 -30.43
N ALA A 149 31.06 4.32 -29.99
CA ALA A 149 32.28 4.65 -30.70
C ALA A 149 33.33 3.53 -30.71
N TYR A 150 33.29 2.64 -29.71
CA TYR A 150 34.23 1.51 -29.61
C TYR A 150 33.77 0.30 -30.42
N TYR A 151 32.45 0.02 -30.47
CA TYR A 151 31.87 -1.11 -31.18
C TYR A 151 31.28 -0.76 -32.55
N ASP A 152 31.43 0.48 -33.05
CA ASP A 152 30.86 0.93 -34.34
C ASP A 152 31.26 0.04 -35.52
N ASP A 153 32.48 -0.51 -35.49
CA ASP A 153 33.05 -1.37 -36.52
C ASP A 153 33.00 -2.88 -36.18
N SER A 154 32.25 -3.31 -35.15
CA SER A 154 32.19 -4.74 -34.78
C SER A 154 31.39 -5.57 -35.79
N GLU A 155 31.92 -6.72 -36.22
CA GLU A 155 31.22 -7.68 -37.09
C GLU A 155 30.30 -8.66 -36.33
N ASP A 156 30.17 -8.50 -35.01
CA ASP A 156 29.38 -9.38 -34.17
C ASP A 156 27.92 -8.91 -34.10
N ASP A 157 27.01 -9.73 -34.63
CA ASP A 157 25.57 -9.46 -34.67
C ASP A 157 25.00 -9.21 -33.25
N GLU A 158 25.54 -9.86 -32.22
CA GLU A 158 25.04 -9.72 -30.84
C GLU A 158 25.46 -8.37 -30.23
N ILE A 159 26.69 -7.92 -30.50
CA ILE A 159 27.17 -6.60 -30.09
C ILE A 159 26.41 -5.49 -30.82
N GLU A 160 26.04 -5.71 -32.09
CA GLU A 160 25.28 -4.73 -32.87
C GLU A 160 23.88 -4.47 -32.28
N ILE A 161 23.25 -5.49 -31.69
CA ILE A 161 21.94 -5.38 -31.02
C ILE A 161 22.01 -4.43 -29.82
N PHE A 162 23.11 -4.45 -29.07
CA PHE A 162 23.28 -3.63 -27.86
C PHE A 162 23.93 -2.28 -28.16
N TYR A 163 25.02 -2.25 -28.92
CA TYR A 163 25.89 -1.08 -29.05
C TYR A 163 25.97 -0.48 -30.45
N GLY A 164 25.41 -1.13 -31.48
CA GLY A 164 25.59 -0.75 -32.89
C GLY A 164 25.02 0.62 -33.29
N THR A 165 24.18 1.24 -32.46
CA THR A 165 23.83 2.66 -32.63
C THR A 165 23.84 3.36 -31.28
N PHE A 166 23.95 4.69 -31.30
CA PHE A 166 23.83 5.50 -30.07
C PHE A 166 22.49 5.24 -29.35
N GLY A 167 21.40 5.09 -30.09
CA GLY A 167 20.08 4.80 -29.50
C GLY A 167 20.02 3.43 -28.81
N ARG A 168 20.60 2.39 -29.44
CA ARG A 168 20.73 1.06 -28.84
C ARG A 168 21.61 1.09 -27.59
N SER A 169 22.76 1.77 -27.66
CA SER A 169 23.66 1.92 -26.51
C SER A 169 22.96 2.62 -25.33
N VAL A 170 22.19 3.68 -25.60
CA VAL A 170 21.38 4.36 -24.57
C VAL A 170 20.38 3.38 -23.96
N LEU A 171 19.68 2.58 -24.76
CA LEU A 171 18.75 1.56 -24.25
C LEU A 171 19.46 0.54 -23.38
N THR A 172 20.58 -0.02 -23.84
CA THR A 172 21.38 -1.01 -23.10
C THR A 172 21.80 -0.48 -21.73
N PHE A 173 22.22 0.79 -21.63
CA PHE A 173 22.56 1.39 -20.34
C PHE A 173 21.32 1.73 -19.49
N VAL A 174 20.18 2.05 -20.09
CA VAL A 174 18.91 2.17 -19.34
C VAL A 174 18.45 0.80 -18.83
N GLN A 175 18.67 -0.29 -19.57
CA GLN A 175 18.41 -1.67 -19.14
C GLN A 175 19.37 -2.09 -18.01
N ALA A 176 20.66 -1.77 -18.14
CA ALA A 176 21.65 -2.03 -17.11
C ALA A 176 21.39 -1.23 -15.82
N LEU A 177 20.77 -0.04 -15.90
CA LEU A 177 20.37 0.76 -14.72
C LEU A 177 19.42 -0.02 -13.82
N SER A 178 18.52 -0.83 -14.40
CA SER A 178 17.58 -1.67 -13.66
C SER A 178 18.14 -3.05 -13.31
N LEU A 179 19.40 -3.33 -13.65
CA LEU A 179 20.02 -4.66 -13.55
C LEU A 179 19.25 -5.74 -14.34
N ASP A 180 18.56 -5.35 -15.41
CA ASP A 180 17.90 -6.30 -16.30
C ASP A 180 18.92 -6.77 -17.36
N ASP A 181 19.05 -8.10 -17.53
CA ASP A 181 20.01 -8.79 -18.43
C ASP A 181 21.46 -8.27 -18.49
N TRP A 182 21.90 -7.47 -17.52
CA TRP A 182 23.23 -6.85 -17.54
C TRP A 182 24.36 -7.90 -17.61
N ALA A 183 24.15 -9.07 -17.00
CA ALA A 183 25.13 -10.15 -17.05
C ALA A 183 25.23 -10.79 -18.44
N GLN A 184 24.12 -10.87 -19.18
CA GLN A 184 24.14 -11.32 -20.56
C GLN A 184 24.82 -10.27 -21.44
N ILE A 185 24.41 -9.00 -21.35
CA ILE A 185 25.04 -7.87 -22.08
C ILE A 185 26.56 -7.88 -21.90
N GLY A 186 27.03 -8.06 -20.65
CA GLY A 186 28.45 -8.16 -20.36
C GLY A 186 29.10 -9.36 -21.04
N ARG A 187 28.48 -10.55 -20.99
CA ARG A 187 29.03 -11.77 -21.60
C ARG A 187 29.09 -11.70 -23.12
N GLU A 188 28.07 -11.14 -23.78
CA GLU A 188 28.09 -11.01 -25.25
C GLU A 188 29.11 -9.98 -25.73
N SER A 189 29.47 -8.99 -24.91
CA SER A 189 30.58 -8.07 -25.24
C SER A 189 31.95 -8.75 -25.24
N ASP A 190 32.10 -9.81 -24.44
CA ASP A 190 33.30 -10.63 -24.18
C ASP A 190 34.67 -9.90 -24.19
N ASP A 191 34.72 -8.65 -23.70
CA ASP A 191 35.96 -7.88 -23.68
C ASP A 191 36.14 -7.03 -22.41
N LEU A 192 37.40 -6.70 -22.11
CA LEU A 192 37.75 -5.99 -20.88
C LEU A 192 37.11 -4.60 -20.80
N PHE A 193 36.97 -3.92 -21.95
CA PHE A 193 36.39 -2.59 -22.01
C PHE A 193 34.89 -2.62 -21.70
N GLY A 194 34.13 -3.52 -22.33
CA GLY A 194 32.71 -3.74 -22.05
C GLY A 194 32.45 -4.07 -20.59
N TYR A 195 33.17 -5.05 -20.05
CA TYR A 195 33.08 -5.40 -18.62
C TYR A 195 33.36 -4.20 -17.71
N PHE A 196 34.41 -3.42 -17.99
CA PHE A 196 34.82 -2.29 -17.15
C PHE A 196 33.80 -1.16 -17.16
N ILE A 197 33.35 -0.73 -18.35
CA ILE A 197 32.35 0.34 -18.47
C ILE A 197 31.03 -0.08 -17.83
N LEU A 198 30.56 -1.30 -18.10
CA LEU A 198 29.30 -1.80 -17.54
C LEU A 198 29.36 -1.87 -16.01
N CYS A 199 30.43 -2.44 -15.45
CA CYS A 199 30.61 -2.51 -13.99
C CYS A 199 30.67 -1.12 -13.33
N ILE A 200 31.43 -0.18 -13.91
CA ILE A 200 31.53 1.18 -13.37
C ILE A 200 30.20 1.91 -13.47
N TYR A 201 29.50 1.77 -14.60
CA TYR A 201 28.20 2.36 -14.79
C TYR A 201 27.21 1.86 -13.74
N ILE A 202 27.12 0.54 -13.55
CA ILE A 202 26.24 -0.08 -12.54
C ILE A 202 26.61 0.41 -11.14
N LEU A 203 27.90 0.43 -10.79
CA LEU A 203 28.34 0.92 -9.49
C LEU A 203 27.93 2.39 -9.27
N LEU A 204 28.17 3.26 -10.25
CA LEU A 204 27.79 4.67 -10.16
C LEU A 204 26.27 4.84 -10.03
N MET A 205 25.51 4.19 -10.90
CA MET A 205 24.07 4.38 -10.98
C MET A 205 23.31 3.73 -9.83
N THR A 206 23.58 2.46 -9.56
CA THR A 206 22.82 1.67 -8.60
C THR A 206 23.29 1.91 -7.17
N TYR A 207 24.59 2.13 -6.93
CA TYR A 207 25.08 2.37 -5.57
C TYR A 207 25.10 3.86 -5.20
N PHE A 208 25.59 4.75 -6.05
CA PHE A 208 25.69 6.17 -5.66
C PHE A 208 24.40 6.93 -5.95
N TYR A 209 23.95 6.94 -7.21
CA TYR A 209 22.80 7.75 -7.61
C TYR A 209 21.48 7.29 -6.96
N LEU A 210 21.21 5.99 -6.92
CA LEU A 210 20.01 5.47 -6.27
C LEU A 210 19.96 5.80 -4.77
N ASN A 211 21.09 5.69 -4.06
CA ASN A 211 21.17 6.03 -2.64
C ASN A 211 20.96 7.53 -2.39
N ILE A 212 21.54 8.40 -3.22
CA ILE A 212 21.32 9.85 -3.14
C ILE A 212 19.85 10.18 -3.44
N MET A 213 19.28 9.58 -4.48
CA MET A 213 17.87 9.77 -4.84
C MET A 213 16.95 9.36 -3.70
N MET A 214 17.20 8.19 -3.09
CA MET A 214 16.41 7.70 -1.96
C MET A 214 16.52 8.64 -0.75
N GLY A 215 17.71 9.16 -0.45
CA GLY A 215 17.91 10.16 0.60
C GLY A 215 17.08 11.43 0.38
N ILE A 216 17.17 12.02 -0.81
CA ILE A 216 16.42 13.24 -1.19
C ILE A 216 14.90 12.99 -1.09
N LEU A 217 14.46 11.84 -1.59
CA LEU A 217 13.04 11.53 -1.69
C LEU A 217 12.44 11.26 -0.29
N ILE A 218 13.15 10.55 0.58
CA ILE A 218 12.76 10.38 1.99
C ILE A 218 12.66 11.73 2.69
N GLU A 219 13.68 12.58 2.58
CA GLU A 219 13.72 13.87 3.28
C GLU A 219 12.58 14.79 2.84
N THR A 220 12.32 14.86 1.54
CA THR A 220 11.26 15.70 0.95
C THR A 220 9.87 15.20 1.35
N LEU A 221 9.63 13.88 1.28
CA LEU A 221 8.31 13.31 1.59
C LEU A 221 8.01 13.23 3.10
N GLN A 222 9.04 13.08 3.94
CA GLN A 222 8.89 13.13 5.40
C GLN A 222 8.42 14.50 5.89
N PHE A 223 8.86 15.58 5.22
CA PHE A 223 8.51 16.94 5.62
C PHE A 223 6.99 17.22 5.47
N GLU A 224 6.32 16.65 4.45
CA GLU A 224 4.87 16.83 4.25
C GLU A 224 4.04 16.06 5.30
N LYS A 225 4.50 14.88 5.73
CA LYS A 225 3.73 14.01 6.65
C LYS A 225 3.75 14.44 8.11
N LYS A 226 4.75 15.21 8.56
CA LYS A 226 4.89 15.69 9.94
C LYS A 226 3.70 16.53 10.45
N GLY A 227 2.75 16.93 9.60
CA GLY A 227 1.63 17.82 9.95
C GLY A 227 0.43 17.20 10.67
N ASN A 228 0.27 15.87 10.80
CA ASN A 228 -1.02 15.26 11.20
C ASN A 228 -0.98 14.18 12.30
N HIS A 229 0.12 13.98 13.02
CA HIS A 229 0.30 12.83 13.94
C HIS A 229 -0.27 12.99 15.37
N LEU A 230 -1.42 13.65 15.55
CA LEU A 230 -1.96 13.87 16.91
C LEU A 230 -3.18 13.00 17.28
N ASP A 231 -3.77 12.23 16.36
CA ASP A 231 -4.96 11.42 16.64
C ASP A 231 -4.91 10.03 15.95
N ASP A 232 -3.86 9.23 16.20
CA ASP A 232 -3.72 7.90 15.56
C ASP A 232 -4.51 6.79 16.29
N PRO A 233 -5.35 5.99 15.56
CA PRO A 233 -6.12 4.86 16.13
C PRO A 233 -5.25 3.74 16.73
N PHE A 234 -3.96 3.68 16.37
CA PHE A 234 -3.03 2.61 16.75
C PHE A 234 -2.64 2.64 18.23
N ASN A 235 -2.59 3.83 18.86
CA ASN A 235 -2.32 3.96 20.30
C ASN A 235 -3.37 3.26 21.18
N TYR A 236 -4.58 3.04 20.65
CA TYR A 236 -5.62 2.26 21.33
C TYR A 236 -5.33 0.76 21.30
N GLU A 237 -4.80 0.22 20.19
CA GLU A 237 -4.53 -1.22 20.04
C GLU A 237 -3.31 -1.67 20.86
N ILE A 238 -2.27 -0.85 20.96
CA ILE A 238 -1.08 -1.13 21.79
C ILE A 238 -1.47 -1.17 23.28
N ASN A 239 -2.24 -0.17 23.74
CA ASN A 239 -2.76 -0.15 25.12
C ASN A 239 -3.67 -1.36 25.41
N GLN A 240 -4.50 -1.79 24.45
CA GLN A 240 -5.32 -3.00 24.58
C GLN A 240 -4.46 -4.27 24.74
N GLN A 241 -3.38 -4.42 23.98
CA GLN A 241 -2.47 -5.58 24.09
C GLN A 241 -1.75 -5.61 25.45
N GLN A 242 -1.37 -4.45 25.98
CA GLN A 242 -0.70 -4.35 27.27
C GLN A 242 -1.64 -4.69 28.43
N ILE A 243 -2.89 -4.20 28.39
CA ILE A 243 -3.98 -4.58 29.31
C ILE A 243 -4.29 -6.09 29.20
N LEU A 244 -4.28 -6.65 27.98
CA LEU A 244 -4.46 -8.08 27.76
C LEU A 244 -3.39 -8.90 28.48
N SER A 245 -2.13 -8.46 28.40
CA SER A 245 -1.00 -9.18 29.02
C SER A 245 -1.08 -9.22 30.55
N GLU A 246 -1.64 -8.18 31.18
CA GLU A 246 -1.89 -8.17 32.62
C GLU A 246 -3.09 -9.03 33.01
N LEU A 247 -4.17 -8.99 32.24
CA LEU A 247 -5.35 -9.86 32.43
C LEU A 247 -5.05 -11.35 32.19
N VAL A 248 -4.05 -11.67 31.37
CA VAL A 248 -3.61 -13.06 31.10
C VAL A 248 -2.88 -13.68 32.31
N LYS A 249 -2.30 -12.88 33.22
CA LYS A 249 -1.56 -13.40 34.38
C LYS A 249 -2.46 -14.09 35.43
N GLU A 250 -3.75 -13.73 35.51
CA GLU A 250 -4.72 -14.33 36.45
C GLU A 250 -5.59 -15.44 35.83
N GLN A 251 -5.12 -16.10 34.77
CA GLN A 251 -5.93 -17.08 34.02
C GLN A 251 -5.89 -18.52 34.56
N ASN A 252 -7.04 -19.19 34.45
CA ASN A 252 -7.16 -20.64 34.58
C ASN A 252 -6.47 -21.36 33.41
N LEU A 253 -6.04 -22.61 33.61
CA LEU A 253 -5.31 -23.42 32.61
C LEU A 253 -6.04 -23.48 31.26
N PHE A 254 -7.37 -23.60 31.28
CA PHE A 254 -8.20 -23.66 30.07
C PHE A 254 -8.12 -22.37 29.25
N ASP A 255 -8.14 -21.20 29.89
CA ASP A 255 -8.06 -19.91 29.20
C ASP A 255 -6.67 -19.72 28.58
N LYS A 256 -5.62 -20.24 29.25
CA LYS A 256 -4.25 -20.26 28.72
C LYS A 256 -4.09 -21.10 27.45
N CYS A 257 -4.88 -22.17 27.29
CA CYS A 257 -4.86 -23.02 26.09
C CYS A 257 -5.69 -22.46 24.94
N ILE A 258 -6.74 -21.66 25.22
CA ILE A 258 -7.63 -21.14 24.17
C ILE A 258 -7.18 -19.76 23.67
N ILE A 259 -6.76 -18.83 24.54
CA ILE A 259 -6.35 -17.47 24.10
C ILE A 259 -4.99 -17.07 24.69
N GLY A 260 -4.58 -17.66 25.82
CA GLY A 260 -3.33 -17.29 26.48
C GLY A 260 -2.09 -17.95 25.89
N ASN A 261 -1.01 -17.98 26.68
CA ASN A 261 0.33 -18.31 26.17
C ASN A 261 0.48 -19.72 25.58
N TYR A 262 -0.37 -20.70 25.96
CA TYR A 262 -0.28 -22.05 25.40
C TYR A 262 -0.96 -22.19 24.05
N TYR A 263 -1.91 -21.31 23.74
CA TYR A 263 -2.61 -21.32 22.46
C TYR A 263 -1.64 -21.20 21.27
N GLU A 264 -0.65 -20.31 21.36
CA GLU A 264 0.36 -20.12 20.32
C GLU A 264 1.14 -21.41 20.04
N TYR A 265 1.63 -22.07 21.10
CA TYR A 265 2.36 -23.32 20.96
C TYR A 265 1.49 -24.45 20.38
N ILE A 266 0.23 -24.55 20.80
CA ILE A 266 -0.70 -25.57 20.31
C ILE A 266 -0.95 -25.36 18.81
N VAL A 267 -1.30 -24.14 18.41
CA VAL A 267 -1.55 -23.80 17.01
C VAL A 267 -0.31 -24.04 16.16
N PHE A 268 0.87 -23.64 16.63
CA PHE A 268 2.11 -23.82 15.89
C PHE A 268 2.46 -25.30 15.69
N ILE A 269 2.37 -26.12 16.74
CA ILE A 269 2.66 -27.56 16.66
C ILE A 269 1.70 -28.27 15.69
N ILE A 270 0.41 -27.97 15.78
CA ILE A 270 -0.60 -28.62 14.92
C ILE A 270 -0.43 -28.18 13.47
N SER A 271 -0.21 -26.89 13.21
CA SER A 271 0.00 -26.37 11.84
C SER A 271 1.28 -26.92 11.22
N PHE A 272 2.37 -26.96 11.99
CA PHE A 272 3.64 -27.53 11.51
C PHE A 272 3.52 -29.03 11.24
N GLY A 273 2.81 -29.76 12.10
CA GLY A 273 2.50 -31.17 11.90
C GLY A 273 1.70 -31.42 10.61
N ALA A 274 0.66 -30.61 10.35
CA ALA A 274 -0.14 -30.71 9.14
C ALA A 274 0.68 -30.46 7.86
N ILE A 275 1.47 -29.37 7.83
CA ILE A 275 2.36 -29.07 6.69
C ILE A 275 3.36 -30.20 6.46
N PHE A 276 3.95 -30.73 7.53
CA PHE A 276 4.94 -31.80 7.44
C PHE A 276 4.35 -33.10 6.88
N ILE A 277 3.12 -33.46 7.29
CA ILE A 277 2.40 -34.63 6.79
C ILE A 277 2.08 -34.46 5.30
N SER A 278 1.52 -33.31 4.91
CA SER A 278 1.17 -33.04 3.51
C SER A 278 2.40 -33.05 2.60
N ILE A 279 3.56 -32.54 3.07
CA ILE A 279 4.83 -32.66 2.36
C ILE A 279 5.25 -34.13 2.21
N LEU A 280 5.20 -34.92 3.29
CA LEU A 280 5.58 -36.34 3.25
C LEU A 280 4.72 -37.15 2.28
N GLU A 281 3.40 -36.93 2.28
CA GLU A 281 2.47 -37.66 1.42
C GLU A 281 2.58 -37.25 -0.05
N HIS A 282 2.91 -35.98 -0.34
CA HIS A 282 3.18 -35.52 -1.71
C HIS A 282 4.42 -36.22 -2.32
N PHE A 283 5.45 -36.49 -1.52
CA PHE A 283 6.67 -37.16 -1.99
C PHE A 283 6.53 -38.67 -2.12
N ASP A 284 5.71 -39.33 -1.29
CA ASP A 284 5.65 -40.80 -1.23
C ASP A 284 4.44 -41.41 -1.95
N HIS A 285 3.66 -40.61 -2.69
CA HIS A 285 2.36 -41.02 -3.29
C HIS A 285 1.49 -41.76 -2.25
N GLY A 286 1.44 -41.20 -1.04
CA GLY A 286 0.76 -41.80 0.11
C GLY A 286 -0.74 -41.96 -0.08
N ASP A 287 -1.35 -42.81 0.73
CA ASP A 287 -2.80 -43.03 0.76
C ASP A 287 -3.51 -41.75 1.27
N SER A 288 -4.20 -41.04 0.36
CA SER A 288 -4.86 -39.75 0.61
C SER A 288 -5.95 -39.78 1.68
N THR A 289 -6.27 -40.97 2.21
CA THR A 289 -7.24 -41.13 3.29
C THR A 289 -6.70 -40.70 4.66
N ILE A 290 -5.39 -40.83 4.91
CA ILE A 290 -4.80 -40.44 6.20
C ILE A 290 -4.71 -38.91 6.29
N GLU A 291 -4.22 -38.25 5.24
CA GLU A 291 -4.21 -36.79 5.09
C GLU A 291 -5.57 -36.19 5.42
N LEU A 292 -6.60 -36.69 4.74
CA LEU A 292 -7.97 -36.20 4.85
C LEU A 292 -8.50 -36.34 6.28
N VAL A 293 -8.24 -37.46 6.96
CA VAL A 293 -8.70 -37.67 8.34
C VAL A 293 -8.01 -36.69 9.29
N ILE A 294 -6.70 -36.47 9.14
CA ILE A 294 -5.94 -35.58 10.01
C ILE A 294 -6.38 -34.13 9.83
N GLU A 295 -6.55 -33.68 8.58
CA GLU A 295 -7.01 -32.32 8.28
C GLU A 295 -8.44 -32.07 8.78
N LEU A 296 -9.36 -33.02 8.56
CA LEU A 296 -10.73 -32.93 9.10
C LEU A 296 -10.76 -32.86 10.63
N ILE A 297 -9.87 -33.58 11.31
CA ILE A 297 -9.75 -33.53 12.77
C ILE A 297 -9.24 -32.15 13.20
N ASP A 298 -8.21 -31.63 12.57
CA ASP A 298 -7.65 -30.31 12.89
C ASP A 298 -8.66 -29.18 12.64
N ASP A 299 -9.28 -29.14 11.46
CA ASP A 299 -10.36 -28.23 11.11
C ASP A 299 -11.53 -28.32 12.10
N GLY A 300 -11.91 -29.54 12.48
CA GLY A 300 -12.96 -29.80 13.45
C GLY A 300 -12.61 -29.26 14.84
N LEU A 301 -11.40 -29.51 15.32
CA LEU A 301 -10.89 -28.99 16.60
C LEU A 301 -10.84 -27.46 16.60
N TYR A 302 -10.38 -26.86 15.50
CA TYR A 302 -10.30 -25.41 15.39
C TYR A 302 -11.68 -24.76 15.25
N THR A 303 -12.63 -25.44 14.60
CA THR A 303 -14.05 -25.04 14.56
C THR A 303 -14.67 -25.06 15.96
N ILE A 304 -14.38 -26.08 16.76
CA ILE A 304 -14.81 -26.13 18.17
C ILE A 304 -14.20 -24.96 18.96
N HIS A 305 -12.92 -24.68 18.75
CA HIS A 305 -12.25 -23.52 19.35
C HIS A 305 -12.99 -22.20 18.99
N PHE A 306 -13.33 -21.98 17.73
CA PHE A 306 -14.14 -20.82 17.30
C PHE A 306 -15.51 -20.77 17.98
N ILE A 307 -16.21 -21.90 18.10
CA ILE A 307 -17.51 -21.96 18.81
C ILE A 307 -17.34 -21.55 20.28
N ILE A 308 -16.26 -21.97 20.94
CA ILE A 308 -15.96 -21.58 22.32
C ILE A 308 -15.71 -20.06 22.40
N LEU A 309 -14.95 -19.49 21.46
CA LEU A 309 -14.72 -18.04 21.39
C LEU A 309 -16.03 -17.25 21.24
N MET A 310 -16.99 -17.78 20.48
CA MET A 310 -18.29 -17.14 20.27
C MET A 310 -19.20 -17.21 21.51
N LEU A 311 -19.22 -18.35 22.21
CA LEU A 311 -20.20 -18.61 23.27
C LEU A 311 -19.72 -18.25 24.68
N LYS A 312 -18.42 -18.38 24.96
CA LYS A 312 -17.91 -18.21 26.32
C LYS A 312 -17.85 -16.73 26.72
N LYS A 313 -18.44 -16.40 27.87
CA LYS A 313 -18.40 -15.04 28.44
C LYS A 313 -17.16 -14.85 29.29
N GLY A 314 -16.57 -13.66 29.24
CA GLY A 314 -15.39 -13.31 30.02
C GLY A 314 -14.62 -12.18 29.36
N PRO A 315 -13.91 -11.34 30.14
CA PRO A 315 -13.32 -10.10 29.65
C PRO A 315 -12.39 -10.29 28.44
N ILE A 316 -11.59 -11.35 28.44
CA ILE A 316 -10.68 -11.69 27.33
C ILE A 316 -11.45 -12.12 26.08
N TYR A 317 -12.48 -12.95 26.25
CA TYR A 317 -13.33 -13.42 25.14
C TYR A 317 -14.16 -12.28 24.54
N ASP A 318 -14.64 -11.36 25.38
CA ASP A 318 -15.37 -10.16 24.96
C ASP A 318 -14.46 -9.21 24.17
N LEU A 319 -13.18 -9.09 24.58
CA LEU A 319 -12.19 -8.26 23.90
C LEU A 319 -11.79 -8.86 22.55
N GLU A 320 -11.53 -10.17 22.48
CA GLU A 320 -11.25 -10.86 21.21
C GLU A 320 -12.44 -10.75 20.24
N ARG A 321 -13.68 -10.92 20.73
CA ARG A 321 -14.90 -10.74 19.93
C ARG A 321 -15.10 -9.32 19.40
N LYS A 322 -14.60 -8.30 20.10
CA LYS A 322 -14.68 -6.91 19.65
C LYS A 322 -13.83 -6.68 18.41
N ASN A 323 -12.74 -7.43 18.24
CA ASN A 323 -11.91 -7.38 17.05
C ASN A 323 -12.53 -8.20 15.90
N LYS A 324 -13.33 -7.51 15.07
CA LYS A 324 -14.04 -8.14 13.94
C LYS A 324 -13.11 -8.81 12.93
N THR A 325 -11.91 -8.27 12.72
CA THR A 325 -10.93 -8.82 11.77
C THR A 325 -10.40 -10.15 12.26
N VAL A 326 -10.05 -10.25 13.54
CA VAL A 326 -9.54 -11.50 14.13
C VAL A 326 -10.65 -12.56 14.21
N MET A 327 -11.87 -12.17 14.56
CA MET A 327 -13.02 -13.08 14.51
C MET A 327 -13.32 -13.60 13.10
N PHE A 328 -13.11 -12.77 12.07
CA PHE A 328 -13.23 -13.19 10.68
C PHE A 328 -12.15 -14.22 10.30
N LEU A 329 -10.91 -14.03 10.75
CA LEU A 329 -9.83 -15.01 10.56
C LEU A 329 -10.13 -16.34 11.25
N HIS A 330 -10.62 -16.33 12.50
CA HIS A 330 -11.02 -17.57 13.16
C HIS A 330 -12.18 -18.28 12.44
N PHE A 331 -13.12 -17.54 11.86
CA PHE A 331 -14.20 -18.11 11.06
C PHE A 331 -13.68 -18.78 9.78
N ILE A 332 -12.72 -18.14 9.09
CA ILE A 332 -12.11 -18.71 7.89
C ILE A 332 -11.33 -19.99 8.25
N ALA A 333 -10.45 -19.90 9.24
CA ALA A 333 -9.54 -20.98 9.59
C ALA A 333 -10.20 -22.18 10.29
N GLY A 334 -11.45 -22.03 10.76
CA GLY A 334 -12.20 -23.13 11.38
C GLY A 334 -13.40 -23.53 10.52
N PRO A 335 -14.59 -22.95 10.76
CA PRO A 335 -15.83 -23.36 10.09
C PRO A 335 -15.75 -23.39 8.56
N LEU A 336 -15.17 -22.35 7.94
CA LEU A 336 -15.09 -22.29 6.47
C LEU A 336 -14.09 -23.32 5.94
N SER A 337 -12.92 -23.42 6.59
CA SER A 337 -11.92 -24.45 6.30
C SER A 337 -12.53 -25.84 6.33
N LEU A 338 -13.22 -26.21 7.41
CA LEU A 338 -13.87 -27.51 7.56
C LEU A 338 -14.86 -27.81 6.42
N ILE A 339 -15.70 -26.82 6.06
CA ILE A 339 -16.65 -26.97 4.95
C ILE A 339 -15.89 -27.17 3.63
N CYS A 340 -14.84 -26.40 3.40
CA CYS A 340 -14.00 -26.50 2.22
C CYS A 340 -13.28 -27.86 2.15
N SER A 341 -12.78 -28.39 3.26
CA SER A 341 -12.09 -29.69 3.30
C SER A 341 -12.98 -30.87 2.87
N PHE A 342 -14.31 -30.77 3.07
CA PHE A 342 -15.25 -31.76 2.53
C PHE A 342 -15.45 -31.68 1.00
N ILE A 343 -15.15 -30.53 0.38
CA ILE A 343 -15.36 -30.29 -1.06
C ILE A 343 -14.03 -30.37 -1.82
N PHE A 344 -13.03 -29.61 -1.37
CA PHE A 344 -11.69 -29.47 -1.89
C PHE A 344 -10.70 -29.39 -0.73
N LEU A 345 -10.08 -30.54 -0.39
CA LEU A 345 -9.15 -30.70 0.72
C LEU A 345 -8.04 -29.63 0.72
N GLU A 346 -7.40 -29.43 -0.43
CA GLU A 346 -6.31 -28.46 -0.63
C GLU A 346 -6.69 -27.02 -0.28
N ILE A 347 -7.92 -26.61 -0.63
CA ILE A 347 -8.42 -25.26 -0.30
C ILE A 347 -8.70 -25.16 1.19
N GLY A 348 -9.30 -26.20 1.79
CA GLY A 348 -9.50 -26.28 3.23
C GLY A 348 -8.19 -26.14 3.99
N CYS A 349 -7.19 -26.97 3.68
CA CYS A 349 -5.84 -26.91 4.25
C CYS A 349 -5.25 -25.49 4.19
N LEU A 350 -5.32 -24.82 3.02
CA LEU A 350 -4.86 -23.44 2.86
C LEU A 350 -5.59 -22.45 3.78
N LEU A 351 -6.91 -22.58 3.91
CA LEU A 351 -7.72 -21.72 4.77
C LEU A 351 -7.41 -21.98 6.25
N ASN A 352 -7.21 -23.23 6.65
CA ASN A 352 -6.87 -23.60 8.02
C ASN A 352 -5.59 -22.90 8.49
N LEU A 353 -4.57 -22.78 7.63
CA LEU A 353 -3.29 -22.13 7.96
C LEU A 353 -3.44 -20.67 8.43
N LEU A 354 -4.56 -20.01 8.12
CA LEU A 354 -4.86 -18.67 8.63
C LEU A 354 -5.03 -18.62 10.16
N LYS A 355 -5.17 -19.77 10.85
CA LYS A 355 -5.11 -19.80 12.33
C LYS A 355 -3.76 -19.37 12.89
N ILE A 356 -2.68 -19.45 12.12
CA ILE A 356 -1.38 -18.92 12.56
C ILE A 356 -1.48 -17.39 12.73
N ALA A 357 -2.23 -16.72 11.85
CA ALA A 357 -2.45 -15.28 11.90
C ALA A 357 -3.29 -14.83 13.12
N THR A 358 -3.94 -15.75 13.84
CA THR A 358 -4.71 -15.42 15.06
C THR A 358 -3.90 -15.60 16.35
N THR A 359 -2.66 -16.08 16.26
CA THR A 359 -1.77 -16.25 17.42
C THR A 359 -1.26 -14.91 17.97
N PRO A 360 -1.07 -14.74 19.30
CA PRO A 360 -0.67 -13.47 19.91
C PRO A 360 0.58 -12.81 19.30
N SER A 361 1.59 -13.59 18.92
CA SER A 361 2.85 -13.08 18.36
C SER A 361 2.70 -12.57 16.92
N VAL A 362 1.82 -13.17 16.11
CA VAL A 362 1.66 -12.85 14.69
C VAL A 362 0.43 -11.98 14.43
N LYS A 363 -0.60 -12.03 15.29
CA LYS A 363 -1.87 -11.33 15.07
C LYS A 363 -1.74 -9.83 14.94
N GLY A 364 -0.83 -9.22 15.70
CA GLY A 364 -0.54 -7.78 15.58
C GLY A 364 -0.03 -7.43 14.17
N ILE A 365 0.88 -8.24 13.62
CA ILE A 365 1.45 -8.03 12.28
C ILE A 365 0.36 -8.19 11.21
N PHE A 366 -0.45 -9.24 11.29
CA PHE A 366 -1.52 -9.48 10.30
C PHE A 366 -2.62 -8.42 10.35
N VAL A 367 -3.13 -8.09 11.54
CA VAL A 367 -4.17 -7.07 11.70
C VAL A 367 -3.63 -5.71 11.26
N GLY A 368 -2.40 -5.37 11.62
CA GLY A 368 -1.74 -4.14 11.18
C GLY A 368 -1.59 -4.09 9.66
N THR A 369 -1.18 -5.19 9.03
CA THR A 369 -1.06 -5.29 7.56
C THR A 369 -2.41 -5.07 6.87
N ILE A 370 -3.49 -5.69 7.37
CA ILE A 370 -4.84 -5.51 6.83
C ILE A 370 -5.33 -4.07 7.06
N ALA A 371 -5.04 -3.48 8.22
CA ALA A 371 -5.38 -2.10 8.54
C ALA A 371 -4.67 -1.09 7.63
N MET A 372 -3.50 -1.44 7.09
CA MET A 372 -2.79 -0.64 6.09
C MET A 372 -3.43 -0.71 4.70
N VAL A 373 -4.18 -1.75 4.34
CA VAL A 373 -4.76 -1.88 2.99
C VAL A 373 -5.61 -0.66 2.59
N PRO A 374 -6.56 -0.16 3.41
CA PRO A 374 -7.31 1.06 3.10
C PRO A 374 -6.42 2.31 2.93
N LEU A 375 -5.30 2.39 3.66
CA LEU A 375 -4.32 3.48 3.54
C LEU A 375 -3.59 3.44 2.18
N LEU A 376 -3.39 2.23 1.63
CA LEU A 376 -2.71 1.98 0.35
C LEU A 376 -3.63 1.98 -0.87
N MET A 377 -4.94 1.84 -0.67
CA MET A 377 -5.94 1.80 -1.75
C MET A 377 -5.81 2.97 -2.75
N PRO A 378 -5.57 4.23 -2.34
CA PRO A 378 -5.38 5.33 -3.30
C PRO A 378 -4.19 5.11 -4.24
N GLN A 379 -3.05 4.63 -3.74
CA GLN A 379 -1.84 4.38 -4.50
C GLN A 379 -2.01 3.15 -5.42
N PHE A 380 -2.68 2.10 -4.94
CA PHE A 380 -3.02 0.95 -5.79
C PHE A 380 -3.99 1.32 -6.92
N ALA A 381 -4.98 2.17 -6.64
CA ALA A 381 -5.89 2.65 -7.68
C ALA A 381 -5.16 3.50 -8.74
N GLU A 382 -4.16 4.26 -8.32
CA GLU A 382 -3.31 5.06 -9.20
C GLU A 382 -2.44 4.20 -10.12
N LEU A 383 -1.72 3.24 -9.54
CA LEU A 383 -0.92 2.26 -10.29
C LEU A 383 -1.81 1.45 -11.25
N PHE A 384 -2.93 0.93 -10.76
CA PHE A 384 -3.90 0.21 -11.58
C PHE A 384 -4.41 1.08 -12.73
N GLY A 385 -4.70 2.35 -12.47
CA GLY A 385 -5.08 3.31 -13.50
C GLY A 385 -4.05 3.43 -14.62
N ILE A 386 -2.77 3.57 -14.27
CA ILE A 386 -1.67 3.64 -15.24
C ILE A 386 -1.53 2.32 -16.00
N ILE A 387 -1.64 1.18 -15.33
CA ILE A 387 -1.64 -0.14 -15.99
C ILE A 387 -2.75 -0.21 -17.04
N MET A 388 -3.98 0.19 -16.68
CA MET A 388 -5.10 0.21 -17.62
C MET A 388 -4.87 1.19 -18.79
N PHE A 389 -4.27 2.37 -18.53
CA PHE A 389 -3.88 3.35 -19.55
C PHE A 389 -2.89 2.76 -20.56
N ILE A 390 -1.87 2.05 -20.09
CA ILE A 390 -0.84 1.49 -20.98
C ILE A 390 -1.37 0.27 -21.71
N ALA A 391 -2.05 -0.62 -20.97
CA ALA A 391 -2.64 -1.82 -21.53
C ALA A 391 -3.62 -1.46 -22.64
N SER A 392 -4.46 -0.42 -22.47
CA SER A 392 -5.37 0.00 -23.52
C SER A 392 -4.64 0.48 -24.77
N ILE A 393 -3.55 1.26 -24.62
CA ILE A 393 -2.77 1.77 -25.75
C ILE A 393 -2.09 0.64 -26.52
N LEU A 394 -1.43 -0.28 -25.81
CA LEU A 394 -0.66 -1.36 -26.43
C LEU A 394 -1.55 -2.46 -27.01
N THR A 395 -2.67 -2.78 -26.36
CA THR A 395 -3.61 -3.81 -26.86
C THR A 395 -4.44 -3.30 -28.05
N SER A 396 -4.85 -2.02 -28.05
CA SER A 396 -5.75 -1.48 -29.08
C SER A 396 -5.11 -1.18 -30.43
N ASN A 397 -3.81 -0.89 -30.43
CA ASN A 397 -3.11 -0.50 -31.65
C ASN A 397 -2.38 -1.68 -32.29
N TYR A 398 -2.26 -2.80 -31.58
CA TYR A 398 -1.34 -3.87 -31.96
C TYR A 398 -1.90 -5.25 -31.63
N TYR A 399 -1.88 -6.13 -32.63
CA TYR A 399 -2.02 -7.57 -32.41
C TYR A 399 -0.86 -8.05 -31.51
N ALA A 400 -1.07 -9.15 -30.78
CA ALA A 400 -0.12 -9.72 -29.83
C ALA A 400 1.35 -9.54 -30.25
N TYR A 401 2.14 -8.92 -29.39
CA TYR A 401 3.55 -8.68 -29.65
C TYR A 401 4.36 -9.91 -29.28
N THR A 402 5.10 -10.46 -30.23
CA THR A 402 6.00 -11.58 -29.98
C THR A 402 7.37 -11.08 -29.56
N GLY A 403 7.74 -11.27 -28.29
CA GLY A 403 9.06 -10.86 -27.82
C GLY A 403 10.20 -11.76 -28.33
N LEU A 404 11.42 -11.56 -27.81
CA LEU A 404 12.61 -12.33 -28.23
C LEU A 404 12.44 -13.83 -27.94
N LYS A 405 11.81 -14.18 -26.81
CA LYS A 405 11.54 -15.56 -26.36
C LYS A 405 10.30 -16.21 -27.00
N GLN A 406 9.74 -15.63 -28.06
CA GLN A 406 8.48 -16.08 -28.70
C GLN A 406 7.24 -16.05 -27.79
N GLN A 407 7.30 -15.33 -26.68
CA GLN A 407 6.14 -15.12 -25.81
C GLN A 407 5.23 -14.02 -26.37
N GLU A 408 3.92 -14.21 -26.24
CA GLU A 408 2.91 -13.24 -26.65
C GLU A 408 2.63 -12.24 -25.52
N TYR A 409 3.18 -11.03 -25.66
CA TYR A 409 2.93 -9.91 -24.76
C TYR A 409 1.73 -9.10 -25.27
N PHE A 410 0.99 -8.53 -24.32
CA PHE A 410 -0.18 -7.69 -24.58
C PHE A 410 -1.29 -8.33 -25.42
N SER A 411 -1.37 -9.67 -25.44
CA SER A 411 -2.32 -10.42 -26.27
C SER A 411 -3.77 -10.39 -25.78
N SER A 412 -3.98 -10.13 -24.49
CA SER A 412 -5.29 -10.10 -23.84
C SER A 412 -5.26 -9.18 -22.62
N PHE A 413 -6.41 -8.89 -22.02
CA PHE A 413 -6.49 -8.16 -20.76
C PHE A 413 -5.51 -8.69 -19.70
N TRP A 414 -5.56 -10.00 -19.42
CA TRP A 414 -4.73 -10.64 -18.41
C TRP A 414 -3.26 -10.72 -18.84
N GLY A 415 -2.99 -10.93 -20.14
CA GLY A 415 -1.64 -10.90 -20.70
C GLY A 415 -0.99 -9.52 -20.55
N SER A 416 -1.71 -8.45 -20.90
CA SER A 416 -1.28 -7.05 -20.73
C SER A 416 -1.08 -6.70 -19.27
N PHE A 417 -2.01 -7.09 -18.39
CA PHE A 417 -1.90 -6.87 -16.94
C PHE A 417 -0.66 -7.55 -16.36
N TYR A 418 -0.46 -8.84 -16.67
CA TYR A 418 0.71 -9.60 -16.21
C TYR A 418 2.01 -8.99 -16.73
N THR A 419 2.07 -8.66 -18.02
CA THR A 419 3.26 -8.03 -18.64
C THR A 419 3.62 -6.72 -17.95
N LEU A 420 2.63 -5.88 -17.63
CA LEU A 420 2.88 -4.60 -16.95
C LEU A 420 3.25 -4.77 -15.47
N VAL A 421 2.75 -5.79 -14.79
CA VAL A 421 3.20 -6.14 -13.44
C VAL A 421 4.66 -6.65 -13.47
N GLN A 422 5.04 -7.45 -14.47
CA GLN A 422 6.42 -7.91 -14.67
C GLN A 422 7.38 -6.74 -14.94
N ILE A 423 7.02 -5.86 -15.88
CA ILE A 423 7.81 -4.66 -16.20
C ILE A 423 7.93 -3.73 -14.98
N MET A 424 6.87 -3.61 -14.17
CA MET A 424 6.89 -2.82 -12.94
C MET A 424 7.93 -3.33 -11.94
N THR A 425 8.15 -4.66 -11.88
CA THR A 425 9.22 -5.26 -11.07
C THR A 425 10.60 -5.19 -11.71
N LEU A 426 10.74 -4.45 -12.83
CA LEU A 426 11.96 -4.28 -13.62
C LEU A 426 12.47 -5.57 -14.29
N ASP A 427 11.59 -6.57 -14.46
CA ASP A 427 11.96 -7.87 -14.98
C ASP A 427 11.72 -7.97 -16.49
N ASP A 428 12.74 -8.40 -17.24
CA ASP A 428 12.71 -8.80 -18.67
C ASP A 428 12.19 -7.71 -19.62
N TRP A 429 12.16 -6.44 -19.19
CA TRP A 429 11.50 -5.37 -19.94
C TRP A 429 12.26 -5.00 -21.22
N GLY A 430 13.58 -5.14 -21.23
CA GLY A 430 14.39 -4.91 -22.43
C GLY A 430 14.02 -5.89 -23.56
N ASN A 431 13.83 -7.17 -23.21
CA ASN A 431 13.45 -8.23 -24.15
C ASN A 431 11.99 -8.11 -24.64
N ILE A 432 11.15 -7.39 -23.90
CA ILE A 432 9.78 -7.06 -24.32
C ILE A 432 9.81 -5.90 -25.31
N VAL A 433 10.62 -4.86 -25.05
CA VAL A 433 10.66 -3.62 -25.84
C VAL A 433 11.49 -3.77 -27.12
N GLU A 434 12.59 -4.53 -27.09
CA GLU A 434 13.49 -4.70 -28.24
C GLU A 434 12.74 -5.16 -29.52
N PRO A 435 11.95 -6.25 -29.48
CA PRO A 435 11.26 -6.79 -30.65
C PRO A 435 10.21 -5.85 -31.22
N MET A 436 9.63 -5.00 -30.37
CA MET A 436 8.62 -4.03 -30.79
C MET A 436 9.20 -3.00 -31.77
N TYR A 437 10.50 -2.73 -31.71
CA TYR A 437 11.17 -1.86 -32.67
C TYR A 437 11.83 -2.64 -33.80
N SER A 438 12.62 -3.67 -33.49
CA SER A 438 13.38 -4.38 -34.53
C SER A 438 12.50 -5.10 -35.54
N LYS A 439 11.35 -5.67 -35.11
CA LYS A 439 10.43 -6.39 -35.99
C LYS A 439 9.31 -5.51 -36.55
N HIS A 440 8.90 -4.48 -35.81
CA HIS A 440 7.68 -3.73 -36.14
C HIS A 440 7.90 -2.22 -36.38
N GLY A 441 9.11 -1.70 -36.16
CA GLY A 441 9.46 -0.30 -36.42
C GLY A 441 8.79 0.72 -35.49
N PHE A 442 8.24 0.29 -34.35
CA PHE A 442 7.50 1.16 -33.45
C PHE A 442 8.41 1.77 -32.38
N ILE A 443 8.56 3.11 -32.41
CA ILE A 443 9.35 3.86 -31.41
C ILE A 443 8.57 4.14 -30.12
N LEU A 444 7.23 4.07 -30.15
CA LEU A 444 6.39 4.46 -29.01
C LEU A 444 6.66 3.63 -27.74
N PRO A 445 6.84 2.29 -27.80
CA PRO A 445 7.16 1.49 -26.61
C PRO A 445 8.47 1.88 -25.92
N TYR A 446 9.47 2.35 -26.67
CA TYR A 446 10.75 2.83 -26.14
C TYR A 446 10.62 4.09 -25.29
N ILE A 447 9.54 4.84 -25.45
CA ILE A 447 9.23 6.00 -24.63
C ILE A 447 8.28 5.60 -23.51
N LEU A 448 7.25 4.82 -23.86
CA LEU A 448 6.15 4.52 -22.96
C LEU A 448 6.54 3.54 -21.84
N ILE A 449 7.31 2.49 -22.15
CA ILE A 449 7.72 1.49 -21.15
C ILE A 449 8.72 2.07 -20.15
N PRO A 450 9.79 2.78 -20.54
CA PRO A 450 10.65 3.45 -19.57
C PRO A 450 9.94 4.52 -18.74
N ALA A 451 9.01 5.28 -19.34
CA ALA A 451 8.19 6.24 -18.60
C ALA A 451 7.27 5.56 -17.58
N TYR A 452 6.70 4.41 -17.94
CA TYR A 452 5.93 3.58 -17.03
C TYR A 452 6.76 3.06 -15.88
N ILE A 453 7.92 2.46 -16.17
CA ILE A 453 8.87 1.98 -15.17
C ILE A 453 9.17 3.07 -14.16
N PHE A 454 9.49 4.28 -14.62
CA PHE A 454 9.76 5.42 -13.74
C PHE A 454 8.55 5.76 -12.86
N LEU A 455 7.36 5.86 -13.48
CA LEU A 455 6.14 6.27 -12.78
C LEU A 455 5.66 5.22 -11.76
N SER A 456 5.63 3.95 -12.14
CA SER A 456 5.20 2.86 -11.27
C SER A 456 6.14 2.69 -10.08
N ASN A 457 7.45 2.75 -10.31
CA ASN A 457 8.44 2.65 -9.24
C ASN A 457 8.40 3.89 -8.32
N PHE A 458 8.15 5.09 -8.85
CA PHE A 458 7.92 6.27 -8.01
C PHE A 458 6.72 6.09 -7.08
N ILE A 459 5.59 5.57 -7.58
CA ILE A 459 4.40 5.30 -6.78
C ILE A 459 4.67 4.25 -5.69
N ILE A 460 5.36 3.17 -6.05
CA ILE A 460 5.74 2.12 -5.09
C ILE A 460 6.69 2.67 -4.03
N LEU A 461 7.69 3.47 -4.43
CA LEU A 461 8.64 4.07 -3.51
C LEU A 461 7.95 5.03 -2.53
N ASN A 462 7.06 5.89 -3.03
CA ASN A 462 6.24 6.76 -2.19
C ASN A 462 5.37 5.96 -1.23
N THR A 463 4.85 4.81 -1.67
CA THR A 463 4.08 3.89 -0.83
C THR A 463 4.94 3.28 0.27
N LEU A 464 6.14 2.80 -0.06
CA LEU A 464 7.08 2.22 0.91
C LEU A 464 7.54 3.25 1.94
N ILE A 465 7.81 4.49 1.53
CA ILE A 465 8.16 5.57 2.44
C ILE A 465 6.97 5.94 3.30
N ALA A 466 5.78 6.00 2.72
CA ALA A 466 4.57 6.29 3.45
C ALA A 466 4.35 5.28 4.59
N LEU A 467 4.55 3.99 4.32
CA LEU A 467 4.46 2.90 5.29
C LEU A 467 5.60 2.92 6.31
N SER A 468 6.83 3.11 5.84
CA SER A 468 8.01 3.13 6.71
C SER A 468 7.93 4.27 7.72
N CYS A 469 7.52 5.46 7.29
CA CYS A 469 7.32 6.61 8.17
C CYS A 469 6.27 6.33 9.25
N GLU A 470 5.16 5.67 8.90
CA GLU A 470 4.13 5.27 9.86
C GLU A 470 4.71 4.35 10.94
N TYR A 471 5.43 3.31 10.52
CA TYR A 471 6.05 2.34 11.41
C TYR A 471 7.17 2.94 12.29
N PHE A 472 8.03 3.80 11.74
CA PHE A 472 9.09 4.46 12.52
C PHE A 472 8.52 5.41 13.58
N VAL A 473 7.42 6.09 13.26
CA VAL A 473 6.69 6.94 14.21
C VAL A 473 6.11 6.07 15.33
N GLU A 474 5.51 4.92 15.00
CA GLU A 474 4.99 3.94 15.97
C GLU A 474 6.09 3.44 16.93
N VAL A 475 7.23 2.97 16.40
CA VAL A 475 8.36 2.47 17.22
C VAL A 475 8.88 3.56 18.16
N LYS A 476 8.95 4.81 17.68
CA LYS A 476 9.40 5.94 18.50
C LYS A 476 8.41 6.25 19.62
N TYR A 477 7.11 6.30 19.34
CA TYR A 477 6.09 6.50 20.38
C TYR A 477 6.09 5.35 21.39
N TYR A 478 6.18 4.10 20.93
CA TYR A 478 6.27 2.93 21.81
C TYR A 478 7.50 3.00 22.74
N SER A 479 8.66 3.41 22.22
CA SER A 479 9.86 3.59 23.05
C SER A 479 9.71 4.68 24.10
N ILE A 480 9.09 5.82 23.75
CA ILE A 480 8.83 6.92 24.69
C ILE A 480 7.80 6.50 25.75
N GLU A 481 6.74 5.79 25.36
CA GLU A 481 5.72 5.32 26.29
C GLU A 481 6.25 4.22 27.21
N LYS A 482 7.10 3.32 26.71
CA LYS A 482 7.79 2.32 27.53
C LYS A 482 8.73 2.98 28.55
N ASP A 483 9.53 3.97 28.13
CA ASP A 483 10.40 4.74 29.02
C ASP A 483 9.58 5.53 30.06
N GLN A 484 8.40 6.02 29.69
CA GLN A 484 7.49 6.70 30.63
C GLN A 484 6.71 5.74 31.53
N ASN A 485 6.41 4.51 31.09
CA ASN A 485 5.68 3.50 31.85
C ASN A 485 6.59 2.77 32.86
N ASP A 486 7.89 2.60 32.58
CA ASP A 486 8.86 2.20 33.61
C ASP A 486 8.93 3.25 34.75
N VAL A 487 8.53 4.50 34.49
CA VAL A 487 8.39 5.56 35.51
C VAL A 487 6.95 5.65 36.08
N ARG A 488 5.91 5.19 35.36
CA ARG A 488 4.48 5.31 35.73
C ARG A 488 3.79 4.05 36.25
N CYS A 489 4.45 2.89 36.29
CA CYS A 489 3.92 1.65 36.90
C CYS A 489 3.60 1.74 38.40
N SER A 490 3.65 2.93 39.02
CA SER A 490 3.15 3.16 40.37
C SER A 490 1.86 3.99 40.48
N GLN A 491 1.30 4.62 39.42
CA GLN A 491 0.27 5.66 39.68
C GLN A 491 -0.99 5.79 38.82
N PHE A 492 -1.17 5.24 37.62
CA PHE A 492 -2.44 5.45 36.90
C PHE A 492 -2.88 4.26 36.05
N VAL A 493 -3.75 3.42 36.62
CA VAL A 493 -4.74 2.66 35.85
C VAL A 493 -6.04 3.47 35.89
N GLY A 494 -6.62 3.78 34.72
CA GLY A 494 -7.84 4.56 34.60
C GLY A 494 -8.98 4.00 35.46
N ILE A 495 -9.37 4.75 36.50
CA ILE A 495 -10.41 4.37 37.48
C ILE A 495 -11.76 4.06 36.78
N ASN A 496 -12.03 4.67 35.63
CA ASN A 496 -13.28 4.48 34.89
C ASN A 496 -13.34 3.14 34.15
N GLU A 497 -12.21 2.57 33.74
CA GLU A 497 -12.18 1.24 33.10
C GLU A 497 -12.24 0.14 34.17
N LEU A 498 -11.56 0.33 35.30
CA LEU A 498 -11.63 -0.57 36.46
C LEU A 498 -13.05 -0.71 37.04
N LYS A 499 -13.87 0.35 37.03
CA LYS A 499 -15.26 0.32 37.50
C LYS A 499 -16.17 -0.63 36.71
N ASN A 500 -15.86 -0.87 35.44
CA ASN A 500 -16.67 -1.73 34.58
C ASN A 500 -16.23 -3.20 34.63
N TYR A 501 -14.95 -3.47 34.93
CA TYR A 501 -14.40 -4.82 34.99
C TYR A 501 -14.48 -5.47 36.37
N LEU A 502 -14.44 -4.66 37.42
CA LEU A 502 -14.60 -5.10 38.79
C LEU A 502 -15.81 -4.36 39.34
N HIS A 503 -16.78 -5.06 39.93
CA HIS A 503 -17.94 -4.47 40.62
C HIS A 503 -17.51 -3.66 41.88
N PHE A 504 -16.65 -2.67 41.73
CA PHE A 504 -16.19 -1.76 42.79
C PHE A 504 -17.20 -0.62 42.93
N ASN A 505 -18.03 -0.70 43.96
CA ASN A 505 -18.74 0.47 44.47
C ASN A 505 -17.74 1.36 45.21
N LEU A 506 -17.11 2.30 44.48
CA LEU A 506 -16.46 3.44 45.10
C LEU A 506 -17.55 4.28 45.81
N PRO A 507 -17.45 4.53 47.13
CA PRO A 507 -18.37 5.45 47.77
C PRO A 507 -18.22 6.83 47.13
N ASN A 508 -19.32 7.41 46.67
CA ASN A 508 -19.35 8.81 46.28
C ASN A 508 -18.97 9.64 47.51
N VAL A 509 -17.76 10.17 47.54
CA VAL A 509 -17.37 11.17 48.54
C VAL A 509 -18.02 12.48 48.10
N VAL A 510 -19.25 12.69 48.56
CA VAL A 510 -19.92 13.99 48.45
C VAL A 510 -19.29 14.88 49.52
N ILE A 511 -18.44 15.80 49.11
CA ILE A 511 -17.85 16.81 50.00
C ILE A 511 -18.92 17.88 50.24
N ASN A 512 -19.56 17.82 51.41
CA ASN A 512 -20.67 18.73 51.78
C ASN A 512 -20.24 20.14 52.21
N HIS A 513 -19.00 20.57 51.97
CA HIS A 513 -18.57 21.94 52.24
C HIS A 513 -17.69 22.46 51.09
N HIS A 514 -18.31 23.27 50.23
CA HIS A 514 -17.74 23.78 48.99
C HIS A 514 -16.68 24.89 49.17
N ASP A 515 -16.50 25.40 50.40
CA ASP A 515 -15.91 26.72 50.61
C ASP A 515 -14.50 26.75 51.24
N GLU A 516 -13.98 25.65 51.82
CA GLU A 516 -12.65 25.68 52.47
C GLU A 516 -11.55 24.88 51.75
N LEU A 517 -11.88 23.93 50.86
CA LEU A 517 -10.89 23.11 50.16
C LEU A 517 -10.49 23.63 48.76
N SER A 518 -11.36 24.40 48.12
CA SER A 518 -11.19 24.89 46.73
C SER A 518 -10.08 25.93 46.58
N SER A 519 -9.68 26.61 47.65
CA SER A 519 -8.63 27.64 47.62
C SER A 519 -7.19 27.09 47.73
N LYS A 520 -7.01 25.80 48.09
CA LYS A 520 -5.69 25.19 48.31
C LYS A 520 -5.30 24.09 47.32
N ILE A 521 -6.22 23.66 46.46
CA ILE A 521 -5.99 22.55 45.53
C ILE A 521 -5.94 23.13 44.11
N LYS A 522 -4.74 23.16 43.52
CA LYS A 522 -4.56 23.53 42.11
C LYS A 522 -5.11 22.41 41.21
N SER A 523 -5.62 22.76 40.04
CA SER A 523 -5.75 21.80 38.94
C SER A 523 -4.39 21.10 38.75
N ASP A 524 -4.38 19.77 38.68
CA ASP A 524 -3.19 18.90 38.69
C ASP A 524 -2.64 18.49 40.05
N THR A 525 -3.35 18.78 41.16
CA THR A 525 -2.94 18.23 42.46
C THR A 525 -3.20 16.72 42.50
N ILE A 526 -2.16 15.95 42.81
CA ILE A 526 -2.23 14.52 43.02
C ILE A 526 -2.60 14.27 44.49
N ILE A 527 -3.74 13.62 44.72
CA ILE A 527 -4.25 13.24 46.03
C ILE A 527 -4.15 11.73 46.23
N GLN A 528 -3.66 11.33 47.41
CA GLN A 528 -3.67 9.93 47.83
C GLN A 528 -4.95 9.62 48.59
N ILE A 529 -5.70 8.64 48.10
CA ILE A 529 -6.93 8.14 48.72
C ILE A 529 -6.63 6.76 49.29
N GLN A 530 -6.73 6.61 50.61
CA GLN A 530 -6.54 5.33 51.28
C GLN A 530 -7.90 4.71 51.64
N TYR A 531 -8.16 3.50 51.16
CA TYR A 531 -9.37 2.73 51.48
C TYR A 531 -9.00 1.31 51.93
N GLY A 532 -9.17 1.03 53.21
CA GLY A 532 -8.67 -0.21 53.82
C GLY A 532 -7.14 -0.33 53.70
N ASN A 533 -6.66 -1.44 53.13
CA ASN A 533 -5.23 -1.67 52.87
C ASN A 533 -4.76 -1.17 51.49
N LEU A 534 -5.62 -0.52 50.71
CA LEU A 534 -5.31 -0.05 49.36
C LEU A 534 -5.09 1.47 49.35
N GLN A 535 -4.01 1.90 48.70
CA GLN A 535 -3.72 3.32 48.44
C GLN A 535 -3.88 3.58 46.94
N PHE A 536 -4.70 4.58 46.61
CA PHE A 536 -4.90 5.06 45.25
C PHE A 536 -4.32 6.46 45.13
N THR A 537 -3.78 6.77 43.96
CA THR A 537 -3.33 8.12 43.64
C THR A 537 -4.26 8.67 42.56
N ALA A 538 -4.89 9.81 42.79
CA ALA A 538 -5.85 10.41 41.87
C ALA A 538 -5.46 11.86 41.58
N GLN A 539 -5.57 12.30 40.33
CA GLN A 539 -5.36 13.69 39.94
C GLN A 539 -6.69 14.44 39.98
N VAL A 540 -6.70 15.59 40.64
CA VAL A 540 -7.89 16.45 40.69
C VAL A 540 -8.05 17.17 39.35
N ILE A 541 -9.10 16.82 38.60
CA ILE A 541 -9.52 17.51 37.38
C ILE A 541 -10.72 18.39 37.74
N GLN A 542 -10.62 19.69 37.44
CA GLN A 542 -11.70 20.63 37.68
C GLN A 542 -12.81 20.39 36.65
N GLN A 543 -14.00 20.05 37.11
CA GLN A 543 -15.14 19.79 36.23
C GLN A 543 -15.62 21.14 35.68
N SER A 544 -15.31 21.44 34.41
CA SER A 544 -15.84 22.65 33.76
C SER A 544 -17.34 22.46 33.51
N ASP A 545 -18.14 23.42 33.97
CA ASP A 545 -19.60 23.48 33.83
C ASP A 545 -20.06 23.35 32.37
N ALA A 546 -20.31 22.12 31.91
CA ALA A 546 -21.18 21.79 30.78
C ALA A 546 -21.33 20.26 30.68
N LEU A 547 -22.21 19.70 31.51
CA LEU A 547 -22.87 18.42 31.24
C LEU A 547 -24.37 18.65 31.19
#